data_AF-A0A1H0G282-F1
#
_entry.id   AF-A0A1H0G282-F1
#
_cell.length_a   1.000
_cell.length_b   1.000
_cell.length_c   1.000
_cell.angle_alpha   90.00
_cell.angle_beta   90.00
_cell.angle_gamma   90.00
#
_symmetry.space_group_name_H-M   'P 1'
#
loop_
_entity.id
_entity.type
_entity.pdbx_description
1 polymer ?
#
loop_
_entity_poly.entity_id
_entity_poly.type
_entity_poly.pdbx_seq_one_letter_code
_entity_poly.pdbx_strand_id
1 'polypeptide(L)'
;MFRRYSQLNLADRRRLFHFVERKLPIKEMARELGRHRSTIYREIRRNTFHDRELPDYSGYFPTVADDIRKERRQRLRKLVRHPQLRELVIAQLKALWSPEQIAGRLLADGVSAVR
;
A
#
# COMPACT_ATOMS: atom_id res chain seq x y z
N MET A 1 -2.54 -25.72 9.31
CA MET A 1 -3.66 -24.99 8.67
C MET A 1 -3.09 -23.84 7.83
N PHE A 2 -3.19 -23.92 6.49
CA PHE A 2 -2.73 -22.84 5.61
C PHE A 2 -3.57 -21.58 5.83
N ARG A 3 -3.03 -20.57 6.52
CA ARG A 3 -3.67 -19.26 6.62
C ARG A 3 -3.54 -18.58 5.26
N ARG A 4 -4.58 -18.68 4.42
CA ARG A 4 -4.68 -17.87 3.20
C ARG A 4 -4.62 -16.41 3.60
N TYR A 5 -3.76 -15.68 2.92
CA TYR A 5 -3.63 -14.24 3.11
C TYR A 5 -4.97 -13.57 2.80
N SER A 6 -5.52 -12.89 3.80
CA SER A 6 -6.74 -12.09 3.67
C SER A 6 -6.41 -10.65 4.05
N GLN A 7 -6.84 -9.73 3.20
CA GLN A 7 -6.73 -8.31 3.46
C GLN A 7 -7.76 -7.89 4.49
N LEU A 8 -7.46 -6.80 5.22
CA LEU A 8 -8.48 -6.08 5.97
C LEU A 8 -9.43 -5.40 4.96
N ASN A 9 -10.72 -5.63 5.14
CA ASN A 9 -11.78 -4.93 4.43
C ASN A 9 -12.23 -3.68 5.21
N LEU A 10 -13.15 -2.89 4.66
CA LEU A 10 -13.66 -1.69 5.33
C LEU A 10 -14.34 -1.99 6.68
N ALA A 11 -15.07 -3.10 6.79
CA ALA A 11 -15.73 -3.49 8.04
C ALA A 11 -14.72 -3.84 9.14
N ASP A 12 -13.65 -4.57 8.80
CA ASP A 12 -12.53 -4.86 9.70
C ASP A 12 -11.89 -3.56 10.20
N ARG A 13 -11.70 -2.56 9.30
CA ARG A 13 -11.14 -1.25 9.68
C ARG A 13 -12.06 -0.44 10.57
N ARG A 14 -13.38 -0.45 10.31
CA ARG A 14 -14.37 0.22 11.18
C ARG A 14 -14.39 -0.40 12.58
N ARG A 15 -14.31 -1.73 12.68
CA ARG A 15 -14.16 -2.40 13.98
C ARG A 15 -12.85 -2.03 14.66
N LEU A 16 -11.75 -1.99 13.90
CA LEU A 16 -10.45 -1.59 14.42
C LEU A 16 -10.47 -0.15 14.97
N PHE A 17 -11.17 0.77 14.30
CA PHE A 17 -11.38 2.14 14.79
C PHE A 17 -12.00 2.16 16.19
N HIS A 18 -13.14 1.49 16.38
CA HIS A 18 -13.77 1.40 17.69
C HIS A 18 -12.90 0.72 18.74
N PHE A 19 -12.06 -0.24 18.34
CA PHE A 19 -11.13 -0.85 19.28
C PHE A 19 -10.01 0.09 19.73
N VAL A 20 -9.53 0.94 18.81
CA VAL A 20 -8.54 1.98 19.10
C VAL A 20 -9.13 3.04 20.03
N GLU A 21 -10.37 3.50 19.77
CA GLU A 21 -11.08 4.45 20.64
C GLU A 21 -11.25 3.89 22.07
N ARG A 22 -11.56 2.60 22.18
CA ARG A 22 -11.69 1.87 23.46
C ARG A 22 -10.35 1.50 24.10
N LYS A 23 -9.21 1.84 23.49
CA LYS A 23 -7.85 1.53 23.95
C LYS A 23 -7.62 0.03 24.22
N LEU A 24 -8.27 -0.84 23.45
CA LEU A 24 -8.07 -2.28 23.56
C LEU A 24 -6.62 -2.66 23.21
N PRO A 25 -6.02 -3.67 23.86
CA PRO A 25 -4.70 -4.14 23.50
C PRO A 25 -4.70 -4.80 22.11
N ILE A 26 -3.64 -4.58 21.33
CA ILE A 26 -3.52 -5.08 19.94
C ILE A 26 -3.70 -6.60 19.82
N LYS A 27 -3.31 -7.36 20.85
CA LYS A 27 -3.50 -8.81 20.91
C LYS A 27 -4.98 -9.19 20.89
N GLU A 28 -5.82 -8.44 21.60
CA GLU A 28 -7.26 -8.67 21.63
C GLU A 28 -7.90 -8.24 20.33
N MET A 29 -7.55 -7.06 19.80
CA MET A 29 -8.02 -6.62 18.47
C MET A 29 -7.75 -7.68 17.39
N ALA A 30 -6.57 -8.30 17.43
CA ALA A 30 -6.18 -9.35 16.50
C ALA A 30 -7.00 -10.63 16.69
N ARG A 31 -7.31 -11.01 17.95
CA ARG A 31 -8.18 -12.14 18.27
C ARG A 31 -9.60 -11.90 17.76
N GLU A 32 -10.19 -10.74 18.07
CA GLU A 32 -11.56 -10.38 17.66
C GLU A 32 -11.72 -10.29 16.14
N LEU A 33 -10.70 -9.81 15.42
CA LEU A 33 -10.71 -9.75 13.96
C LEU A 33 -10.29 -11.07 13.28
N GLY A 34 -9.86 -12.08 14.04
CA GLY A 34 -9.29 -13.31 13.48
C GLY A 34 -8.04 -13.07 12.63
N ARG A 35 -7.24 -12.04 12.97
CA ARG A 35 -6.04 -11.63 12.22
C ARG A 35 -4.78 -11.89 13.02
N HIS A 36 -3.64 -11.86 12.33
CA HIS A 36 -2.37 -11.91 13.03
C HIS A 36 -2.06 -10.55 13.67
N ARG A 37 -1.49 -10.55 14.88
CA ARG A 37 -1.08 -9.33 15.61
C ARG A 37 -0.25 -8.37 14.75
N SER A 38 0.67 -8.89 13.95
CA SER A 38 1.52 -8.07 13.08
C SER A 38 0.73 -7.38 11.95
N THR A 39 -0.42 -7.93 11.54
CA THR A 39 -1.31 -7.28 10.58
C THR A 39 -1.91 -6.03 11.21
N ILE A 40 -2.40 -6.14 12.44
CA ILE A 40 -2.99 -5.01 13.17
C ILE A 40 -1.94 -3.93 13.45
N TYR A 41 -0.75 -4.31 13.94
CA TYR A 41 0.36 -3.36 14.11
C TYR A 41 0.71 -2.61 12.83
N ARG A 42 0.84 -3.32 11.70
CA ARG A 42 1.19 -2.72 10.41
C ARG A 42 0.07 -1.84 9.86
N GLU A 43 -1.18 -2.17 10.12
CA GLU A 43 -2.35 -1.38 9.71
C GLU A 43 -2.38 -0.05 10.47
N ILE A 44 -2.35 -0.11 11.81
CA ILE A 44 -2.39 1.09 12.67
C ILE A 44 -1.18 1.98 12.34
N ARG A 45 0.04 1.44 12.40
CA ARG A 45 1.25 2.22 12.15
C ARG A 45 1.26 2.92 10.79
N ARG A 46 0.68 2.31 9.75
CA ARG A 46 0.70 2.87 8.40
C ARG A 46 -0.38 3.94 8.20
N ASN A 47 -1.53 3.80 8.85
CA ASN A 47 -2.71 4.62 8.56
C ASN A 47 -3.15 5.51 9.73
N THR A 48 -2.41 5.54 10.84
CA THR A 48 -2.58 6.58 11.87
C THR A 48 -2.01 7.89 11.37
N PHE A 49 -2.86 8.90 11.33
CA PHE A 49 -2.48 10.27 11.04
C PHE A 49 -2.03 10.97 12.32
N HIS A 50 -0.94 11.74 12.22
CA HIS A 50 -0.40 12.52 13.31
C HIS A 50 -0.21 13.95 12.81
N ASP A 51 -0.99 14.86 13.38
CA ASP A 51 -0.90 16.29 13.15
C ASP A 51 -0.19 16.95 14.35
N ARG A 52 0.81 17.79 14.05
CA ARG A 52 1.59 18.49 15.08
C ARG A 52 0.93 19.79 15.53
N GLU A 53 0.12 20.39 14.66
CA GLU A 53 -0.56 21.66 14.92
C GLU A 53 -1.93 21.43 15.54
N LEU A 54 -2.58 20.31 15.19
CA LEU A 54 -3.89 19.91 15.69
C LEU A 54 -3.87 18.48 16.29
N PRO A 55 -3.30 18.28 17.48
CA PRO A 55 -3.18 16.96 18.10
C PRO A 55 -4.51 16.23 18.27
N ASP A 56 -5.60 16.96 18.51
CA ASP A 56 -6.95 16.40 18.70
C ASP A 56 -7.52 15.73 17.43
N TYR A 57 -6.97 16.08 16.26
CA TYR A 57 -7.33 15.46 14.97
C TYR A 57 -6.39 14.33 14.58
N SER A 58 -5.40 13.99 15.42
CA SER A 58 -4.54 12.82 15.23
C SER A 58 -5.32 11.56 15.56
N GLY A 59 -5.32 10.59 14.64
CA GLY A 59 -6.11 9.39 14.84
C GLY A 59 -6.00 8.36 13.72
N TYR A 60 -6.61 7.21 13.96
CA TYR A 60 -6.82 6.20 12.94
C TYR A 60 -8.16 6.43 12.26
N PHE A 61 -8.20 6.68 10.95
CA PHE A 61 -9.44 6.93 10.22
C PHE A 61 -9.72 5.80 9.22
N PRO A 62 -10.78 4.98 9.42
CA PRO A 62 -10.97 3.75 8.66
C PRO A 62 -11.33 3.97 7.19
N THR A 63 -12.04 5.05 6.86
CA THR A 63 -12.39 5.45 5.48
C THR A 63 -11.14 5.88 4.72
N VAL A 64 -10.37 6.80 5.31
CA VAL A 64 -9.08 7.26 4.75
C VAL A 64 -8.13 6.09 4.53
N ALA A 65 -8.00 5.18 5.50
CA ALA A 65 -7.17 3.98 5.38
C ALA A 65 -7.60 3.07 4.21
N ASP A 66 -8.91 2.91 3.99
CA ASP A 66 -9.45 2.12 2.88
C ASP A 66 -9.24 2.82 1.54
N ASP A 67 -9.40 4.14 1.47
CA ASP A 67 -9.21 4.92 0.25
C ASP A 67 -7.74 4.96 -0.18
N ILE A 68 -6.80 5.17 0.75
CA ILE A 68 -5.35 5.02 0.49
C ILE A 68 -5.03 3.60 -0.01
N ARG A 69 -5.74 2.58 0.47
CA ARG A 69 -5.58 1.19 -0.01
C ARG A 69 -6.18 0.99 -1.40
N LYS A 70 -7.30 1.63 -1.73
CA LYS A 70 -7.87 1.63 -3.10
C LYS A 70 -6.94 2.35 -4.07
N GLU A 71 -6.48 3.54 -3.73
CA GLU A 71 -5.60 4.35 -4.56
C GLU A 71 -4.31 3.59 -4.93
N ARG A 72 -3.66 2.96 -3.94
CA ARG A 72 -2.48 2.10 -4.17
C ARG A 72 -2.73 0.94 -5.13
N ARG A 73 -3.95 0.44 -5.21
CA ARG A 73 -4.35 -0.66 -6.12
C ARG A 73 -4.87 -0.17 -7.47
N GLN A 74 -5.42 1.04 -7.51
CA GLN A 74 -5.89 1.70 -8.73
C GLN A 74 -4.72 2.21 -9.58
N ARG A 75 -3.55 2.45 -8.97
CA ARG A 75 -2.31 2.72 -9.68
C ARG A 75 -2.03 1.59 -10.69
N LEU A 76 -2.36 1.87 -11.96
CA LEU A 76 -2.00 1.03 -13.09
C LEU A 76 -0.49 0.75 -13.03
N ARG A 77 -0.09 -0.48 -13.38
CA ARG A 77 1.33 -0.87 -13.44
C ARG A 77 2.09 0.13 -14.32
N LYS A 78 3.37 0.41 -14.02
CA LYS A 78 4.19 1.46 -14.66
C LYS A 78 4.01 1.53 -16.18
N LEU A 79 4.08 0.39 -16.87
CA LEU A 79 3.98 0.30 -18.34
C LEU A 79 2.55 0.50 -18.88
N VAL A 80 1.53 0.31 -18.05
CA VAL A 80 0.15 0.64 -18.43
C VAL A 80 -0.10 2.14 -18.27
N ARG A 81 0.49 2.77 -17.24
CA ARG A 81 0.37 4.22 -17.02
C ARG A 81 1.15 5.04 -18.05
N HIS A 82 2.27 4.51 -18.55
CA HIS A 82 3.18 5.22 -19.46
C HIS A 82 3.33 4.45 -20.78
N PRO A 83 2.44 4.67 -21.77
CA PRO A 83 2.46 3.94 -23.03
C PRO A 83 3.75 4.16 -23.83
N GLN A 84 4.31 5.37 -23.80
CA GLN A 84 5.60 5.69 -24.44
C GLN A 84 6.76 4.89 -23.84
N LEU A 85 6.82 4.78 -22.51
CA LEU A 85 7.81 3.95 -21.82
C LEU A 85 7.63 2.47 -22.19
N ARG A 86 6.39 2.00 -22.28
CA ARG A 86 6.08 0.62 -22.69
C ARG A 86 6.59 0.32 -24.09
N GLU A 87 6.36 1.21 -25.04
CA GLU A 87 6.84 1.05 -26.42
C GLU A 87 8.37 0.98 -26.48
N LEU A 88 9.05 1.86 -25.75
CA LEU A 88 10.51 1.88 -25.67
C LEU A 88 11.10 0.63 -25.01
N VAL A 89 10.45 0.10 -23.96
CA VAL A 89 10.84 -1.18 -23.36
C VAL A 89 10.62 -2.35 -24.33
N ILE A 90 9.49 -2.39 -25.04
CA ILE A 90 9.20 -3.43 -26.03
C ILE A 90 10.19 -3.38 -27.19
N ALA A 91 10.55 -2.19 -27.68
CA ALA A 91 11.53 -2.02 -28.75
C ALA A 91 12.92 -2.58 -28.35
N GLN A 92 13.39 -2.29 -27.12
CA GLN A 92 14.67 -2.79 -26.63
C GLN A 92 14.66 -4.31 -26.37
N LEU A 93 13.54 -4.86 -25.88
CA LEU A 93 13.39 -6.31 -25.73
C LEU A 93 13.44 -7.01 -27.10
N LYS A 94 12.81 -6.44 -28.14
CA LYS A 94 12.91 -6.94 -29.51
C LYS A 94 14.34 -6.85 -30.08
N ALA A 95 15.12 -5.88 -29.62
CA ALA A 95 16.55 -5.73 -29.94
C ALA A 95 17.46 -6.66 -29.12
N LEU A 96 16.91 -7.62 -28.37
CA LEU A 96 17.63 -8.62 -27.57
C LEU A 96 18.43 -8.03 -26.39
N TRP A 97 18.01 -6.87 -25.88
CA TRP A 97 18.63 -6.31 -24.69
C TRP A 97 18.11 -6.99 -23.43
N SER A 98 19.00 -7.22 -22.46
CA SER A 98 18.59 -7.78 -21.17
C SER A 98 17.74 -6.78 -20.39
N PRO A 99 16.79 -7.24 -19.55
CA PRO A 99 16.01 -6.36 -18.68
C PRO A 99 16.88 -5.42 -17.82
N GLU A 100 18.04 -5.90 -17.36
CA GLU A 100 19.01 -5.12 -16.59
C GLU A 100 19.64 -4.00 -17.43
N GLN A 101 20.01 -4.27 -18.69
CA GLN A 101 20.54 -3.27 -19.61
C GLN A 101 19.51 -2.18 -19.93
N ILE A 102 18.26 -2.57 -20.12
CA ILE A 102 17.14 -1.66 -20.36
C ILE A 102 16.93 -0.76 -19.13
N ALA A 103 16.91 -1.34 -17.93
CA ALA A 103 16.75 -0.59 -16.69
C ALA A 103 17.91 0.40 -16.47
N GLY A 104 19.15 -0.02 -16.74
CA GLY A 104 20.34 0.82 -16.64
C GLY A 104 20.29 2.02 -17.58
N ARG A 105 19.94 1.80 -18.86
CA ARG A 105 19.82 2.89 -19.84
C ARG A 105 18.68 3.84 -19.52
N LEU A 106 17.51 3.32 -19.17
CA LEU A 106 16.38 4.14 -18.73
C LEU A 106 16.72 5.06 -17.55
N LEU A 107 17.60 4.63 -16.66
CA LEU A 107 18.07 5.44 -15.54
C LEU A 107 19.03 6.53 -16.02
N ALA A 108 19.99 6.19 -16.88
CA ALA A 108 20.95 7.13 -17.45
C ALA A 108 20.26 8.22 -18.29
N ASP A 109 19.23 7.85 -19.04
CA ASP A 109 18.48 8.75 -19.93
C ASP A 109 17.44 9.61 -19.15
N GLY A 110 17.32 9.44 -17.83
CA GLY A 110 16.35 10.17 -16.99
C GLY A 110 14.88 9.73 -17.17
N VAL A 111 14.59 8.81 -18.09
CA VAL A 111 13.23 8.33 -18.42
C VAL A 111 12.65 7.45 -17.30
N SER A 112 13.49 6.82 -16.48
CA SER A 112 13.03 5.91 -15.41
C SER A 112 12.40 6.61 -14.19
N ALA A 113 12.57 7.93 -14.04
CA ALA A 113 12.17 8.71 -12.86
C ALA A 113 10.65 8.76 -12.60
N VAL A 114 9.85 8.22 -13.53
CA VAL A 114 8.40 8.16 -13.40
C VAL A 114 7.99 7.09 -12.37
N ARG A 115 7.49 7.52 -11.20
CA ARG A 115 6.99 6.68 -10.09
C ARG A 115 5.54 6.21 -10.26
#